data_AF-A0A2N2I3S1-F1
#
_entry.id   AF-A0A2N2I3S1-F1
#
_cell.length_a   1.000
_cell.length_b   1.000
_cell.length_c   1.000
_cell.angle_alpha   90.00
_cell.angle_beta   90.00
_cell.angle_gamma   90.00
#
_symmetry.space_group_name_H-M   'P 1'
#
loop_
_entity.id
_entity.type
_entity.pdbx_description
1 polymer ?
#
loop_
_entity_poly.entity_id
_entity_poly.type
_entity_poly.pdbx_seq_one_letter_code
_entity_poly.pdbx_strand_id
1 'polypeptide(L)'
;ESGHLVALGTSAWLGLDLASRRPCKADSFFHLSAGVMPASVFGQPQPALQTPQDGCLSDIRTVRASDMDALGHMNNLRYLDWIADHLGLFGMKTPFSRVRIRHSREVRDGDKVEVRHAVTEDGAVLLQMRHPEGGREVCLARLDPETPEQVTAL
;
A
#
# COMPACT_ATOMS: atom_id res chain seq x y z
N GLU A 1 -10.18 -17.11 -25.94
CA GLU A 1 -10.30 -16.22 -24.77
C GLU A 1 -10.54 -14.80 -25.26
N SER A 2 -11.63 -14.17 -24.83
CA SER A 2 -11.84 -12.73 -25.01
C SER A 2 -10.97 -12.01 -24.00
N GLY A 3 -9.96 -11.24 -24.44
CA GLY A 3 -9.01 -10.53 -23.58
C GLY A 3 -9.66 -9.42 -22.74
N HIS A 4 -10.52 -9.80 -21.80
CA HIS A 4 -11.26 -8.90 -20.93
C HIS A 4 -10.34 -8.30 -19.86
N LEU A 5 -10.49 -7.00 -19.62
CA LEU A 5 -9.70 -6.28 -18.63
C LEU A 5 -10.18 -6.62 -17.22
N VAL A 6 -9.33 -7.27 -16.43
CA VAL A 6 -9.65 -7.69 -15.04
C VAL A 6 -9.08 -6.75 -13.97
N ALA A 7 -8.01 -6.01 -14.28
CA ALA A 7 -7.39 -5.06 -13.35
C ALA A 7 -6.55 -4.03 -14.11
N LEU A 8 -6.44 -2.83 -13.52
CA LEU A 8 -5.52 -1.77 -13.95
C LEU A 8 -4.67 -1.33 -12.76
N GLY A 9 -3.40 -1.04 -13.01
CA GLY A 9 -2.47 -0.62 -11.97
C GLY A 9 -1.45 0.38 -12.49
N THR A 10 -0.96 1.22 -11.58
CA THR A 10 0.21 2.07 -11.79
C THR A 10 1.06 2.06 -10.51
N SER A 11 2.35 2.30 -10.65
CA SER A 11 3.27 2.42 -9.53
C SER A 11 4.27 3.55 -9.77
N ALA A 12 4.67 4.21 -8.69
CA ALA A 12 5.71 5.22 -8.72
C ALA A 12 6.92 4.70 -7.93
N TRP A 13 8.11 4.88 -8.49
CA TRP A 13 9.35 4.37 -7.93
C TRP A 13 10.34 5.50 -7.71
N LEU A 14 11.14 5.36 -6.65
CA LEU A 14 12.22 6.27 -6.34
C LEU A 14 13.52 5.48 -6.30
N GLY A 15 14.54 5.96 -7.01
CA GLY A 15 15.89 5.43 -6.89
C GLY A 15 16.49 5.82 -5.54
N LEU A 16 17.19 4.89 -4.91
CA LEU A 16 17.97 5.13 -3.70
C LEU A 16 19.43 4.76 -3.94
N ASP A 17 20.33 5.63 -3.52
CA ASP A 17 21.75 5.29 -3.40
C ASP A 17 21.93 4.36 -2.20
N LEU A 18 22.48 3.15 -2.42
CA LEU A 18 22.54 2.12 -1.38
C LEU A 18 23.54 2.45 -0.26
N ALA A 19 24.59 3.24 -0.54
CA ALA A 19 25.60 3.60 0.45
C ALA A 19 25.10 4.67 1.42
N SER A 20 24.49 5.73 0.89
CA SER A 20 23.98 6.88 1.64
C SER A 20 22.53 6.71 2.10
N ARG A 21 21.79 5.77 1.49
CA ARG A 21 20.34 5.56 1.67
C ARG A 21 19.50 6.80 1.39
N ARG A 22 19.96 7.64 0.44
CA ARG A 22 19.28 8.88 0.04
C ARG A 22 18.63 8.74 -1.34
N PRO A 23 17.51 9.46 -1.57
CA PRO A 23 16.93 9.63 -2.91
C PRO A 23 17.95 10.14 -3.91
N CYS A 24 17.94 9.54 -5.09
CA CYS A 24 18.74 9.96 -6.23
C CYS A 24 17.86 10.18 -7.47
N LYS A 25 18.33 11.00 -8.41
CA LYS A 25 17.57 11.28 -9.64
C LYS A 25 17.45 10.00 -10.46
N ALA A 26 16.28 9.77 -11.03
CA ALA A 26 16.03 8.60 -11.88
C ALA A 26 17.04 8.50 -13.03
N ASP A 27 17.39 9.64 -13.65
CA ASP A 27 18.37 9.73 -14.75
C ASP A 27 19.79 9.28 -14.38
N SER A 28 20.11 9.13 -13.09
CA SER A 28 21.38 8.57 -12.63
C SER A 28 21.44 7.04 -12.74
N PHE A 29 20.31 6.36 -12.96
CA PHE A 29 20.19 4.89 -13.00
C PHE A 29 19.44 4.40 -14.25
N PHE A 30 18.46 5.18 -14.71
CA PHE A 30 17.61 4.87 -15.84
C PHE A 30 17.78 5.93 -16.92
N HIS A 31 18.37 5.54 -18.05
CA HIS A 31 18.34 6.36 -19.26
C HIS A 31 17.14 5.96 -20.12
N LEU A 32 15.93 6.23 -19.61
CA LEU A 32 14.70 6.00 -20.36
C LEU A 32 14.34 7.26 -21.12
N SER A 33 14.38 7.20 -22.45
CA SER A 33 13.89 8.30 -23.29
C SER A 33 12.40 8.53 -23.04
N ALA A 34 11.95 9.78 -22.96
CA ALA A 34 10.56 10.14 -22.68
C ALA A 34 9.53 9.43 -23.59
N GLY A 35 9.89 9.08 -24.82
CA GLY A 35 9.04 8.33 -25.76
C GLY A 35 8.82 6.85 -25.42
N VAL A 36 9.50 6.31 -24.41
CA VAL A 36 9.38 4.91 -23.94
C VAL A 36 8.47 4.82 -22.71
N MET A 37 8.17 5.95 -22.05
CA MET A 37 7.29 5.94 -20.89
C MET A 37 5.84 5.70 -21.34
N PRO A 38 5.17 4.66 -20.80
CA PRO A 38 3.79 4.41 -21.14
C PRO A 38 2.90 5.56 -20.66
N ALA A 39 1.80 5.79 -21.35
CA ALA A 39 0.78 6.74 -20.92
C ALA A 39 0.27 6.37 -19.52
N SER A 40 -0.07 7.37 -18.72
CA SER A 40 -0.69 7.13 -17.42
C SER A 40 -1.99 6.35 -17.61
N VAL A 41 -2.10 5.23 -16.90
CA VAL A 41 -3.31 4.38 -16.90
C VAL A 41 -4.51 5.13 -16.28
N PHE A 42 -4.23 6.13 -15.44
CA PHE A 42 -5.25 6.99 -14.84
C PHE A 42 -5.15 8.41 -15.39
N GLY A 43 -6.27 8.96 -15.89
CA GLY A 43 -6.31 10.28 -16.53
C GLY A 43 -6.14 11.47 -15.57
N GLN A 44 -6.13 11.24 -14.25
CA GLN A 44 -5.96 12.27 -13.23
C GLN A 44 -5.00 11.78 -12.13
N PRO A 45 -4.25 12.71 -11.48
CA PRO A 45 -3.46 12.38 -10.29
C PRO A 45 -4.32 11.74 -9.21
N GLN A 46 -3.77 10.74 -8.52
CA GLN A 46 -4.46 10.08 -7.41
C GLN A 46 -4.48 10.99 -6.17
N PRO A 47 -5.60 11.11 -5.45
CA PRO A 47 -5.66 11.87 -4.20
C PRO A 47 -4.68 11.35 -3.16
N ALA A 48 -4.16 12.26 -2.33
CA ALA A 48 -3.30 11.91 -1.20
C ALA A 48 -4.03 10.95 -0.24
N LEU A 49 -3.27 10.00 0.33
CA LEU A 49 -3.79 9.09 1.34
C LEU A 49 -3.94 9.79 2.69
N GLN A 50 -4.99 9.44 3.41
CA GLN A 50 -5.32 10.00 4.73
C GLN A 50 -4.99 8.99 5.82
N THR A 51 -4.67 9.49 7.00
CA THR A 51 -4.50 8.67 8.21
C THR A 51 -5.85 8.46 8.89
N PRO A 52 -6.13 7.28 9.47
CA PRO A 52 -7.29 7.09 10.33
C PRO A 52 -7.16 7.96 11.60
N GLN A 53 -8.29 8.44 12.11
CA GLN A 53 -8.35 9.22 13.36
C GLN A 53 -8.03 8.35 14.59
N ASP A 54 -7.72 8.99 15.73
CA ASP A 54 -7.45 8.29 16.99
C ASP A 54 -8.68 7.58 17.56
N GLY A 55 -8.44 6.52 18.34
CA GLY A 55 -9.48 5.62 18.85
C GLY A 55 -10.01 4.61 17.83
N CYS A 56 -9.34 4.47 16.68
CA CYS A 56 -9.70 3.49 15.66
C CYS A 56 -9.25 2.07 16.02
N LEU A 57 -9.76 1.08 15.28
CA LEU A 57 -9.43 -0.33 15.50
C LEU A 57 -7.96 -0.58 15.16
N SER A 58 -7.26 -1.33 16.01
CA SER A 58 -5.84 -1.65 15.82
C SER A 58 -5.43 -3.03 16.34
N ASP A 59 -4.38 -3.59 15.75
CA ASP A 59 -3.60 -4.72 16.28
C ASP A 59 -2.09 -4.44 16.14
N ILE A 60 -1.26 -5.18 16.89
CA ILE A 60 0.20 -5.10 16.78
C ILE A 60 0.70 -6.39 16.16
N ARG A 61 1.51 -6.22 15.11
CA ARG A 61 2.18 -7.31 14.40
C ARG A 61 3.69 -7.21 14.56
N THR A 62 4.34 -8.36 14.55
CA THR A 62 5.80 -8.45 14.58
C THR A 62 6.25 -8.97 13.22
N VAL A 63 7.15 -8.22 12.57
CA VAL A 63 7.74 -8.63 11.28
C VAL A 63 8.53 -9.92 11.49
N ARG A 64 8.32 -10.89 10.61
CA ARG A 64 8.98 -12.20 10.64
C ARG A 64 9.86 -12.39 9.41
N ALA A 65 10.78 -13.34 9.48
CA ALA A 65 11.61 -13.76 8.35
C ALA A 65 10.81 -14.06 7.06
N SER A 66 9.58 -14.58 7.16
CA SER A 66 8.71 -14.85 6.00
C SER A 66 8.15 -13.60 5.32
N ASP A 67 8.22 -12.45 5.99
CA ASP A 67 7.80 -11.16 5.46
C ASP A 67 8.92 -10.47 4.66
N MET A 68 10.15 -10.99 4.73
CA MET A 68 11.34 -10.34 4.22
C MET A 68 11.60 -10.64 2.74
N ASP A 69 12.11 -9.65 2.02
CA ASP A 69 12.73 -9.82 0.72
C ASP A 69 14.23 -10.15 0.83
N ALA A 70 14.87 -10.39 -0.31
CA ALA A 70 16.31 -10.68 -0.37
C ALA A 70 17.21 -9.50 0.04
N LEU A 71 16.66 -8.29 0.13
CA LEU A 71 17.38 -7.08 0.54
C LEU A 71 17.28 -6.83 2.05
N GLY A 72 16.58 -7.71 2.78
CA GLY A 72 16.46 -7.62 4.23
C GLY A 72 15.49 -6.53 4.69
N HIS A 73 14.52 -6.17 3.85
CA HIS A 73 13.36 -5.37 4.25
C HIS A 73 12.07 -6.16 4.06
N MET A 74 10.99 -5.76 4.72
CA MET A 74 9.68 -6.35 4.46
C MET A 74 9.28 -6.15 2.99
N ASN A 75 8.94 -7.26 2.32
CA ASN A 75 8.50 -7.27 0.92
C ASN A 75 7.23 -6.42 0.76
N ASN A 76 7.20 -5.55 -0.25
CA ASN A 76 6.07 -4.64 -0.52
C ASN A 76 4.71 -5.36 -0.63
N LEU A 77 4.67 -6.62 -1.08
CA LEU A 77 3.43 -7.40 -1.16
C LEU A 77 2.92 -7.85 0.22
N ARG A 78 3.80 -8.04 1.21
CA ARG A 78 3.43 -8.48 2.56
C ARG A 78 2.61 -7.45 3.31
N TYR A 79 2.72 -6.17 2.93
CA TYR A 79 1.87 -5.12 3.49
C TYR A 79 0.40 -5.36 3.14
N LEU A 80 0.10 -5.85 1.93
CA LEU A 80 -1.27 -6.18 1.53
C LEU A 80 -1.81 -7.40 2.28
N ASP A 81 -0.98 -8.42 2.51
CA ASP A 81 -1.35 -9.57 3.33
C ASP A 81 -1.71 -9.14 4.76
N TRP A 82 -0.87 -8.29 5.37
CA TRP A 82 -1.13 -7.76 6.70
C TRP A 82 -2.40 -6.91 6.77
N ILE A 83 -2.68 -6.12 5.73
CA ILE A 83 -3.93 -5.38 5.60
C ILE A 83 -5.13 -6.34 5.55
N ALA A 84 -5.08 -7.34 4.68
CA ALA A 84 -6.17 -8.30 4.51
C ALA A 84 -6.45 -9.07 5.81
N ASP A 85 -5.39 -9.58 6.46
CA ASP A 85 -5.52 -10.27 7.75
C ASP A 85 -6.08 -9.36 8.84
N HIS A 86 -5.59 -8.11 8.92
CA HIS A 86 -6.06 -7.13 9.91
C HIS A 86 -7.56 -6.87 9.75
N LEU A 87 -7.99 -6.58 8.52
CA LEU A 87 -9.41 -6.34 8.23
C LEU A 87 -10.25 -7.59 8.51
N GLY A 88 -9.72 -8.78 8.18
CA GLY A 88 -10.35 -10.05 8.50
C GLY A 88 -10.55 -10.29 10.00
N LEU A 89 -9.59 -9.89 10.85
CA LEU A 89 -9.71 -9.96 12.32
C LEU A 89 -10.88 -9.13 12.85
N PHE A 90 -11.19 -8.01 12.19
CA PHE A 90 -12.32 -7.14 12.52
C PHE A 90 -13.59 -7.47 11.74
N GLY A 91 -13.67 -8.66 11.12
CA GLY A 91 -14.86 -9.16 10.44
C GLY A 91 -15.15 -8.54 9.08
N MET A 92 -14.22 -7.75 8.54
CA MET A 92 -14.37 -7.16 7.21
C MET A 92 -13.93 -8.16 6.15
N LYS A 93 -14.85 -8.53 5.26
CA LYS A 93 -14.61 -9.44 4.12
C LYS A 93 -14.93 -8.80 2.77
N THR A 94 -15.02 -7.46 2.73
CA THR A 94 -15.50 -6.74 1.56
C THR A 94 -14.52 -6.89 0.39
N PRO A 95 -14.97 -7.29 -0.81
CA PRO A 95 -14.14 -7.16 -1.99
C PRO A 95 -13.87 -5.67 -2.25
N PHE A 96 -12.61 -5.34 -2.52
CA PHE A 96 -12.18 -3.97 -2.77
C PHE A 96 -11.99 -3.77 -4.27
N SER A 97 -12.71 -2.80 -4.84
CA SER A 97 -12.59 -2.44 -6.26
C SER A 97 -11.31 -1.66 -6.56
N ARG A 98 -10.74 -1.02 -5.53
CA ARG A 98 -9.53 -0.22 -5.66
C ARG A 98 -8.72 -0.25 -4.37
N VAL A 99 -7.42 -0.47 -4.54
CA VAL A 99 -6.43 -0.38 -3.46
C VAL A 99 -5.37 0.64 -3.86
N ARG A 100 -5.09 1.58 -2.96
CA ARG A 100 -3.97 2.51 -3.08
C ARG A 100 -3.08 2.35 -1.85
N ILE A 101 -1.78 2.22 -2.07
CA ILE A 101 -0.79 2.02 -1.01
C ILE A 101 0.40 2.97 -1.20
N ARG A 102 0.90 3.50 -0.09
CA ARG A 102 2.12 4.32 -0.04
C ARG A 102 3.03 3.77 1.05
N HIS A 103 4.23 3.37 0.67
CA HIS A 103 5.29 2.96 1.57
C HIS A 103 6.11 4.19 1.95
N SER A 104 6.16 4.50 3.25
CA SER A 104 6.88 5.67 3.79
C SER A 104 8.19 5.27 4.46
N ARG A 105 8.25 4.05 5.01
CA ARG A 105 9.42 3.57 5.74
C ARG A 105 9.56 2.06 5.63
N GLU A 106 10.79 1.60 5.49
CA GLU A 106 11.12 0.18 5.56
C GLU A 106 11.11 -0.32 7.01
N VAL A 107 10.65 -1.54 7.21
CA VAL A 107 10.69 -2.28 8.48
C VAL A 107 11.48 -3.58 8.29
N ARG A 108 12.03 -4.10 9.39
CA ARG A 108 12.93 -5.25 9.43
C ARG A 108 12.40 -6.34 10.35
N ASP A 109 12.98 -7.54 10.23
CA ASP A 109 12.68 -8.66 11.11
C ASP A 109 12.76 -8.26 12.60
N GLY A 110 11.75 -8.67 13.36
CA GLY A 110 11.60 -8.32 14.78
C GLY A 110 10.96 -6.96 15.06
N ASP A 111 10.81 -6.07 14.07
CA ASP A 111 10.11 -4.80 14.27
C ASP A 111 8.65 -5.04 14.67
N LYS A 112 8.18 -4.27 15.64
CA LYS A 112 6.76 -4.18 15.97
C LYS A 112 6.12 -3.05 15.17
N VAL A 113 4.95 -3.33 14.61
CA VAL A 113 4.16 -2.40 13.82
C VAL A 113 2.73 -2.47 14.30
N GLU A 114 2.17 -1.31 14.63
CA GLU A 114 0.73 -1.16 14.84
C GLU A 114 0.06 -1.00 13.49
N VAL A 115 -0.91 -1.87 13.19
CA VAL A 115 -1.79 -1.75 12.04
C VAL A 115 -3.12 -1.23 12.56
N ARG A 116 -3.61 -0.14 12.00
CA ARG A 116 -4.83 0.52 12.45
C ARG A 116 -5.69 0.96 11.27
N HIS A 117 -7.01 0.86 11.41
CA HIS A 117 -7.93 1.27 10.36
C HIS A 117 -9.14 2.02 10.90
N ALA A 118 -9.72 2.87 10.04
CA ALA A 118 -11.02 3.49 10.21
C ALA A 118 -11.85 3.31 8.94
N VAL A 119 -13.16 3.21 9.09
CA VAL A 119 -14.11 3.18 7.97
C VAL A 119 -14.73 4.56 7.83
N THR A 120 -14.72 5.11 6.63
CA THR A 120 -15.31 6.41 6.30
C THR A 120 -16.82 6.27 6.05
N GLU A 121 -17.54 7.40 5.98
CA GLU A 121 -18.98 7.41 5.70
C GLU A 121 -19.33 6.77 4.34
N ASP A 122 -18.45 6.89 3.34
CA ASP A 122 -18.56 6.26 2.01
C ASP A 122 -18.12 4.78 2.01
N GLY A 123 -17.83 4.19 3.17
CA GLY A 123 -17.48 2.77 3.31
C GLY A 123 -16.04 2.42 2.92
N ALA A 124 -15.22 3.41 2.57
CA ALA A 124 -13.81 3.19 2.31
C ALA A 124 -13.03 2.93 3.61
N VAL A 125 -11.97 2.14 3.49
CA VAL A 125 -11.08 1.84 4.60
C VAL A 125 -9.84 2.72 4.49
N LEU A 126 -9.60 3.55 5.51
CA LEU A 126 -8.33 4.23 5.71
C LEU A 126 -7.48 3.37 6.64
N LEU A 127 -6.29 2.99 6.20
CA LEU A 127 -5.38 2.13 6.97
C LEU A 127 -4.02 2.78 7.12
N GLN A 128 -3.47 2.69 8.32
CA GLN A 128 -2.12 3.11 8.64
C GLN A 128 -1.37 1.98 9.33
N MET A 129 -0.13 1.77 8.90
CA MET A 129 0.88 1.04 9.66
C MET A 129 1.87 2.04 10.23
N ARG A 130 2.22 1.91 11.51
CA ARG A 130 3.20 2.77 12.17
C ARG A 130 4.00 2.02 13.21
N HIS A 131 5.18 2.51 13.55
CA HIS A 131 5.88 2.05 14.74
C HIS A 131 5.04 2.40 15.99
N PRO A 132 4.78 1.44 16.90
CA PRO A 132 4.03 1.71 18.13
C PRO A 132 4.70 2.79 18.97
N GLU A 133 6.03 2.79 18.99
CA GLU A 133 6.84 3.80 19.66
C GLU A 133 7.12 4.98 18.73
N GLY A 134 6.70 6.18 19.16
CA GLY A 134 6.91 7.42 18.43
C GLY A 134 5.99 7.64 17.21
N GLY A 135 5.11 6.68 16.90
CA GLY A 135 4.04 6.85 15.92
C GLY A 135 4.51 7.10 14.48
N ARG A 136 5.77 6.79 14.17
CA ARG A 136 6.35 7.02 12.84
C ARG A 136 5.65 6.15 11.80
N GLU A 137 5.11 6.80 10.78
CA GLU A 137 4.41 6.15 9.68
C GLU A 137 5.33 5.20 8.90
N VAL A 138 4.83 3.99 8.68
CA VAL A 138 5.45 2.94 7.89
C VAL A 138 4.76 2.86 6.53
N CYS A 139 3.44 2.79 6.53
CA CYS A 139 2.62 2.64 5.33
C CYS A 139 1.26 3.29 5.52
N LEU A 140 0.70 3.90 4.47
CA LEU A 140 -0.72 4.20 4.37
C LEU A 140 -1.36 3.39 3.26
N ALA A 141 -2.60 3.00 3.46
CA ALA A 141 -3.43 2.45 2.41
C ALA A 141 -4.84 3.04 2.46
N ARG A 142 -5.48 3.10 1.29
CA ARG A 142 -6.93 3.27 1.16
C ARG A 142 -7.49 2.16 0.31
N LEU A 143 -8.53 1.51 0.81
CA LEU A 143 -9.26 0.47 0.13
C LEU A 143 -10.69 0.96 -0.09
N ASP A 144 -11.08 1.10 -1.36
CA ASP A 144 -12.43 1.51 -1.73
C ASP A 144 -13.25 0.23 -2.01
N PRO A 145 -14.45 0.09 -1.41
CA PRO A 145 -15.28 -1.11 -1.61
C PRO A 145 -15.74 -1.22 -3.07
N GLU A 146 -16.16 -2.42 -3.48
CA GLU A 146 -16.97 -2.54 -4.70
C GLU A 146 -18.29 -1.79 -4.55
N THR A 147 -18.66 -1.01 -5.57
CA THR A 147 -20.01 -0.46 -5.65
C THR A 147 -20.98 -1.54 -6.14
N PRO A 148 -22.28 -1.49 -5.77
CA PRO A 148 -23.27 -2.48 -6.23
C PRO A 148 -23.33 -2.63 -7.77
N GLU A 149 -23.00 -1.58 -8.50
CA GLU A 149 -22.93 -1.58 -9.97
C GLU A 149 -21.77 -2.44 -10.53
N GLN A 150 -20.67 -2.59 -9.77
CA GLN A 150 -19.49 -3.36 -10.18
C GLN A 150 -19.67 -4.88 -9.97
N VAL A 151 -20.48 -5.27 -8.97
CA VAL A 151 -20.77 -6.69 -8.65
C VAL A 151 -21.62 -7.36 -9.74
N THR A 152 -22.39 -6.59 -10.52
CA THR A 152 -23.30 -7.13 -11.55
C THR A 152 -22.63 -7.29 -12.91
N ALA A 153 -21.37 -6.84 -13.05
CA ALA A 153 -20.63 -6.82 -14.32
C ALA A 153 -19.60 -7.95 -14.48
N LEU A 154 -19.53 -8.88 -13.50
CA LEU A 154 -18.74 -10.12 -13.53
C LEU A 154 -19.65 -11.33 -13.75
#